data_AF-A0A8X6L890-F1
#
_entry.id   AF-A0A8X6L890-F1
#
_cell.length_a   1.000
_cell.length_b   1.000
_cell.length_c   1.000
_cell.angle_alpha   90.00
_cell.angle_beta   90.00
_cell.angle_gamma   90.00
#
_symmetry.space_group_name_H-M   'P 1'
#
loop_
_entity.id
_entity.type
_entity.pdbx_description
1 polymer ?
#
loop_
_entity_poly.entity_id
_entity_poly.type
_entity_poly.pdbx_seq_one_letter_code
_entity_poly.pdbx_strand_id
1 'polypeptide(L)'
;MHSFKVLLCLCLVIVAVYADEHTKSESDLRKALFHHYDKLVRPVRSVSDVITVETELAPVGIKDVDVKDKTIKIDTWLYVRWDDQYLTWDPVEYGGLDQLSLSAAEVWRPDLAVYSASTDTYFVPNVITNVVIFNNGTVIWVPPYTVKSRCIPSDNPITEEGAFQCTITLGSWTYDVARVIVKEKEQNILEGMGKDSFHDTHPKWTLESMVAHSEQKFYSCCPNAYSLVKFDLLFRKKQIAGDD
;
A
#
# COMPACT_ATOMS: atom_id res chain seq x y z
N MET A 1 -3.20 -63.86 -25.04
CA MET A 1 -2.32 -62.68 -24.87
C MET A 1 -2.98 -61.33 -25.24
N HIS A 2 -4.03 -61.29 -26.08
CA HIS A 2 -4.75 -60.04 -26.41
C HIS A 2 -5.70 -59.54 -25.32
N SER A 3 -6.40 -60.45 -24.61
CA SER A 3 -7.39 -60.06 -23.60
C SER A 3 -6.78 -59.32 -22.39
N PHE A 4 -5.54 -59.66 -22.00
CA PHE A 4 -4.81 -58.99 -20.90
C PHE A 4 -4.39 -57.56 -21.25
N LYS A 5 -4.02 -57.30 -22.51
CA LYS A 5 -3.66 -55.94 -23.00
C LYS A 5 -4.88 -55.02 -23.05
N VAL A 6 -6.05 -55.55 -23.40
CA VAL A 6 -7.31 -54.81 -23.43
C VAL A 6 -7.75 -54.43 -22.01
N LEU A 7 -7.62 -55.35 -21.05
CA LEU A 7 -7.92 -55.08 -19.64
C LEU A 7 -6.99 -54.00 -19.05
N LEU A 8 -5.70 -54.06 -19.37
CA LEU A 8 -4.71 -53.08 -18.91
C LEU A 8 -4.97 -51.68 -19.49
N CYS A 9 -5.34 -51.59 -20.77
CA CYS A 9 -5.74 -50.34 -21.40
C CYS A 9 -7.05 -49.78 -20.80
N LEU A 10 -8.04 -50.63 -20.53
CA LEU A 10 -9.28 -50.21 -19.87
C LEU A 10 -9.03 -49.68 -18.45
N CYS A 11 -8.16 -50.35 -17.66
CA CYS A 11 -7.76 -49.84 -16.36
C CYS A 11 -7.02 -48.49 -16.45
N LEU A 12 -6.15 -48.30 -17.44
CA LEU A 12 -5.43 -47.03 -17.64
C LEU A 12 -6.36 -45.89 -18.08
N VAL A 13 -7.35 -46.16 -18.94
CA VAL A 13 -8.37 -45.17 -19.34
C VAL A 13 -9.27 -44.84 -18.16
N ILE A 14 -9.65 -45.83 -17.34
CA ILE A 14 -10.42 -45.60 -16.12
C ILE A 14 -9.61 -44.74 -15.14
N VAL A 15 -8.34 -45.05 -14.86
CA VAL A 15 -7.49 -44.21 -13.99
C VAL A 15 -7.31 -42.80 -14.55
N ALA A 16 -7.18 -42.64 -15.87
CA ALA A 16 -7.10 -41.32 -16.50
C ALA A 16 -8.43 -40.53 -16.46
N VAL A 17 -9.58 -41.22 -16.49
CA VAL A 17 -10.91 -40.61 -16.35
C VAL A 17 -11.23 -40.29 -14.88
N TYR A 18 -10.70 -41.05 -13.92
CA TYR A 18 -10.79 -40.75 -12.49
C TYR A 18 -9.78 -39.68 -12.02
N ALA A 19 -8.81 -39.33 -12.86
CA ALA A 19 -7.89 -38.21 -12.64
C ALA A 19 -8.41 -36.90 -13.28
N ASP A 20 -9.72 -36.76 -13.44
CA ASP A 20 -10.35 -35.44 -13.52
C ASP A 20 -10.34 -34.86 -12.10
N GLU A 21 -9.14 -34.44 -11.65
CA GLU A 21 -9.02 -33.57 -10.49
C GLU A 21 -9.83 -32.33 -10.82
N HIS A 22 -11.05 -32.27 -10.30
CA HIS A 22 -11.93 -31.13 -10.46
C HIS A 22 -11.30 -29.97 -9.67
N THR A 23 -10.29 -29.32 -10.27
CA THR A 23 -9.56 -28.21 -9.67
C THR A 23 -10.59 -27.15 -9.31
N LYS A 24 -10.64 -26.78 -8.03
CA LYS A 24 -11.58 -25.77 -7.53
C LYS A 24 -11.34 -24.46 -8.27
N SER A 25 -12.41 -23.77 -8.65
CA SER A 25 -12.32 -22.52 -9.41
C SER A 25 -11.91 -21.34 -8.52
N GLU A 26 -11.54 -20.20 -9.13
CA GLU A 26 -11.38 -18.91 -8.44
C GLU A 26 -12.65 -18.51 -7.66
N SER A 27 -13.84 -18.86 -8.17
CA SER A 27 -15.11 -18.63 -7.47
C SER A 27 -15.19 -19.45 -6.18
N ASP A 28 -14.71 -20.69 -6.21
CA ASP A 28 -14.71 -21.57 -5.04
C ASP A 28 -13.68 -21.12 -4.01
N LEU A 29 -12.51 -20.62 -4.45
CA LEU A 29 -11.53 -19.98 -3.57
C LEU A 29 -12.15 -18.79 -2.85
N ARG A 30 -12.76 -17.88 -3.62
CA ARG A 30 -13.39 -16.68 -3.05
C ARG A 30 -14.48 -17.03 -2.05
N LYS A 31 -15.35 -18.00 -2.35
CA LYS A 31 -16.36 -18.46 -1.38
C LYS A 31 -15.72 -19.02 -0.11
N ALA A 32 -14.65 -19.81 -0.24
CA ALA A 32 -13.95 -20.39 0.90
C ALA A 32 -13.29 -19.31 1.79
N LEU A 33 -12.57 -18.37 1.20
CA LEU A 33 -11.90 -17.28 1.94
C LEU A 33 -12.91 -16.37 2.65
N PHE A 34 -14.02 -16.02 2.00
CA PHE A 34 -14.94 -14.99 2.50
C PHE A 34 -16.14 -15.52 3.30
N HIS A 35 -16.29 -16.84 3.49
CA HIS A 35 -17.42 -17.42 4.22
C HIS A 35 -17.53 -16.93 5.67
N HIS A 36 -16.40 -16.68 6.33
CA HIS A 36 -16.32 -16.19 7.72
C HIS A 36 -15.37 -15.01 7.89
N TYR A 37 -15.04 -14.33 6.80
CA TYR A 37 -14.16 -13.20 6.83
C TYR A 37 -14.91 -11.94 7.26
N ASP A 38 -14.48 -11.31 8.35
CA ASP A 38 -15.01 -10.03 8.80
C ASP A 38 -13.99 -8.92 8.51
N LYS A 39 -14.29 -8.13 7.47
CA LYS A 39 -13.46 -7.00 7.05
C LYS A 39 -13.35 -5.86 8.08
N LEU A 40 -14.21 -5.83 9.10
CA LEU A 40 -14.17 -4.81 10.15
C LEU A 40 -13.24 -5.22 11.31
N VAL A 41 -12.75 -6.46 11.32
CA VAL A 41 -11.90 -7.01 12.37
C VAL A 41 -10.47 -7.11 11.87
N ARG A 42 -9.52 -6.75 12.74
CA ARG A 42 -8.08 -6.87 12.48
C ARG A 42 -7.72 -8.32 12.13
N PRO A 43 -7.11 -8.61 10.96
CA PRO A 43 -6.97 -9.96 10.43
C PRO A 43 -5.80 -10.75 11.04
N VAL A 44 -5.86 -10.97 12.35
CA VAL A 44 -4.94 -11.84 13.09
C VAL A 44 -5.69 -12.95 13.82
N ARG A 45 -5.02 -14.09 13.97
CA ARG A 45 -5.50 -15.29 14.69
C ARG A 45 -5.23 -15.17 16.18
N SER A 46 -4.12 -14.54 16.57
CA SER A 46 -3.83 -14.21 17.97
C SER A 46 -4.00 -12.71 18.22
N VAL A 47 -4.69 -12.36 19.31
CA VAL A 47 -4.92 -10.96 19.71
C VAL A 47 -3.62 -10.21 20.00
N SER A 48 -2.54 -10.92 20.33
CA SER A 48 -1.21 -10.37 20.61
C SER A 48 -0.39 -10.08 19.37
N ASP A 49 -0.76 -10.64 18.21
CA ASP A 49 0.01 -10.44 16.98
C ASP A 49 -0.11 -8.99 16.55
N VAL A 50 0.92 -8.45 15.90
CA VAL A 50 0.95 -7.08 15.37
C VAL A 50 0.93 -7.14 13.85
N ILE A 51 0.10 -6.31 13.21
CA ILE A 51 0.13 -6.17 11.76
C ILE A 51 1.16 -5.11 11.40
N THR A 52 2.11 -5.47 10.55
CA THR A 52 3.00 -4.49 9.92
C THR A 52 2.38 -4.04 8.61
N VAL A 53 2.17 -2.73 8.47
CA VAL A 53 1.67 -2.07 7.27
C VAL A 53 2.83 -1.32 6.64
N GLU A 54 3.27 -1.79 5.48
CA GLU A 54 4.31 -1.15 4.68
C GLU A 54 3.68 -0.10 3.76
N THR A 55 4.23 1.11 3.75
CA THR A 55 3.70 2.23 2.98
C THR A 55 4.77 2.92 2.16
N GLU A 56 4.39 3.37 0.96
CA GLU A 56 5.21 4.20 0.10
C GLU A 56 4.32 5.24 -0.60
N LEU A 57 4.77 6.48 -0.68
CA LEU A 57 4.14 7.51 -1.51
C LEU A 57 5.01 7.71 -2.75
N ALA A 58 4.58 7.15 -3.88
CA ALA A 58 5.25 7.34 -5.16
C ALA A 58 4.69 8.61 -5.83
N PRO A 59 5.48 9.68 -6.00
CA PRO A 59 4.99 10.91 -6.59
C PRO A 59 4.69 10.72 -8.08
N VAL A 60 3.54 11.23 -8.53
CA VAL A 60 3.14 11.27 -9.94
C VAL A 60 3.36 12.65 -10.52
N GLY A 61 3.02 13.70 -9.76
CA GLY A 61 3.22 15.07 -10.20
C GLY A 61 2.86 16.10 -9.15
N ILE A 62 3.51 17.26 -9.25
CA ILE A 62 3.25 18.41 -8.39
C ILE A 62 2.06 19.17 -8.96
N LYS A 63 1.03 19.43 -8.13
CA LYS A 63 -0.12 20.27 -8.52
C LYS A 63 0.03 21.69 -8.05
N ASP A 64 0.52 21.87 -6.81
CA ASP A 64 0.64 23.18 -6.21
C ASP A 64 1.67 23.18 -5.08
N VAL A 65 2.37 24.30 -4.94
CA VAL A 65 3.33 24.58 -3.87
C VAL A 65 3.17 26.05 -3.50
N ASP A 66 2.54 26.31 -2.36
CA ASP A 66 2.38 27.64 -1.79
C ASP A 66 3.35 27.80 -0.63
N VAL A 67 4.46 28.50 -0.91
CA VAL A 67 5.50 28.79 0.09
C VAL A 67 5.00 29.74 1.18
N LYS A 68 4.10 30.67 0.83
CA LYS A 68 3.59 31.68 1.76
C LYS A 68 2.66 31.04 2.78
N ASP A 69 1.72 30.24 2.30
CA ASP A 69 0.74 29.55 3.14
C ASP A 69 1.29 28.21 3.68
N LYS A 70 2.50 27.83 3.27
CA LYS A 70 3.19 26.58 3.63
C LYS A 70 2.33 25.37 3.34
N THR A 71 1.81 25.29 2.11
CA THR A 71 0.99 24.14 1.69
C THR A 71 1.50 23.54 0.39
N ILE A 72 1.28 22.24 0.23
CA ILE A 72 1.53 21.52 -1.00
C ILE A 72 0.32 20.72 -1.42
N LYS A 73 0.22 20.48 -2.73
CA LYS A 73 -0.68 19.50 -3.33
C LYS A 73 0.09 18.67 -4.34
N ILE A 74 0.14 17.36 -4.11
CA ILE A 74 0.84 16.41 -4.99
C ILE A 74 -0.06 15.22 -5.31
N ASP A 75 -0.03 14.74 -6.55
CA ASP A 75 -0.63 13.46 -6.92
C ASP A 75 0.38 12.35 -6.66
N THR A 76 -0.07 11.26 -6.04
CA THR A 76 0.76 10.12 -5.68
C THR A 76 0.05 8.80 -5.97
N TRP A 77 0.81 7.74 -6.17
CA TRP A 77 0.35 6.39 -5.87
C TRP A 77 0.70 6.08 -4.42
N LEU A 78 -0.30 5.70 -3.62
CA LEU A 78 -0.06 5.23 -2.27
C LEU A 78 0.09 3.71 -2.32
N TYR A 79 1.30 3.19 -2.19
CA TYR A 79 1.52 1.77 -1.99
C TYR A 79 1.22 1.41 -0.53
N VAL A 80 0.38 0.39 -0.32
CA VAL A 80 0.08 -0.19 0.99
C VAL A 80 0.21 -1.70 0.90
N ARG A 81 0.95 -2.31 1.82
CA ARG A 81 1.07 -3.76 1.93
C ARG A 81 0.89 -4.19 3.38
N TRP A 82 0.13 -5.26 3.59
CA TRP A 82 0.00 -5.94 4.88
C TRP A 82 -0.19 -7.44 4.64
N ASP A 83 -0.08 -8.24 5.70
CA ASP A 83 -0.41 -9.65 5.65
C ASP A 83 -1.72 -9.90 6.43
N ASP A 84 -2.62 -10.66 5.82
CA ASP A 84 -3.92 -11.07 6.35
C ASP A 84 -3.91 -12.58 6.61
N GLN A 85 -3.98 -12.96 7.89
CA GLN A 85 -3.85 -14.36 8.30
C GLN A 85 -5.08 -15.24 7.97
N TYR A 86 -6.16 -14.64 7.47
CA TYR A 86 -7.37 -15.34 7.05
C TYR A 86 -7.47 -15.49 5.54
N LEU A 87 -6.70 -14.71 4.77
CA LEU A 87 -6.71 -14.74 3.30
C LEU A 87 -5.57 -15.60 2.73
N THR A 88 -5.39 -16.80 3.27
CA THR A 88 -4.34 -17.75 2.89
C THR A 88 -4.92 -19.00 2.26
N TRP A 89 -4.28 -19.56 1.22
CA TRP A 89 -4.69 -20.84 0.62
C TRP A 89 -3.51 -21.59 -0.01
N ASP A 90 -3.71 -22.87 -0.31
CA ASP A 90 -2.79 -23.68 -1.09
C ASP A 90 -3.15 -23.59 -2.58
N PRO A 91 -2.29 -23.01 -3.45
CA PRO A 91 -2.54 -22.93 -4.89
C PRO A 91 -2.85 -24.27 -5.54
N VAL A 92 -2.29 -25.37 -5.03
CA VAL A 92 -2.49 -26.72 -5.60
C VAL A 92 -3.97 -27.11 -5.57
N GLU A 93 -4.72 -26.73 -4.54
CA GLU A 93 -6.15 -27.04 -4.44
C GLU A 93 -7.03 -26.27 -5.45
N TYR A 94 -6.51 -25.18 -6.01
CA TYR A 94 -7.24 -24.21 -6.83
C TYR A 94 -6.62 -24.04 -8.22
N GLY A 95 -6.07 -25.13 -8.78
CA GLY A 95 -5.54 -25.13 -10.15
C GLY A 95 -4.29 -24.26 -10.34
N GLY A 96 -3.48 -24.10 -9.29
CA GLY A 96 -2.26 -23.29 -9.31
C GLY A 96 -2.49 -21.79 -9.13
N LEU A 97 -3.70 -21.37 -8.76
CA LEU A 97 -4.03 -19.97 -8.50
C LEU A 97 -3.22 -19.45 -7.29
N ASP A 98 -2.28 -18.55 -7.53
CA ASP A 98 -1.38 -17.99 -6.51
C ASP A 98 -1.73 -16.55 -6.11
N GLN A 99 -2.64 -15.91 -6.86
CA GLN A 99 -3.13 -14.57 -6.58
C GLN A 99 -4.64 -14.42 -6.86
N LEU A 100 -5.29 -13.51 -6.14
CA LEU A 100 -6.69 -13.15 -6.28
C LEU A 100 -6.83 -11.62 -6.30
N SER A 101 -7.57 -11.07 -7.27
CA SER A 101 -7.85 -9.64 -7.37
C SER A 101 -9.31 -9.33 -7.09
N LEU A 102 -9.58 -8.42 -6.15
CA LEU A 102 -10.95 -8.06 -5.77
C LEU A 102 -11.03 -6.65 -5.18
N SER A 103 -12.25 -6.16 -4.93
CA SER A 103 -12.45 -4.79 -4.46
C SER A 103 -11.84 -4.58 -3.06
N ALA A 104 -11.07 -3.50 -2.89
CA ALA A 104 -10.48 -3.14 -1.60
C ALA A 104 -11.53 -2.92 -0.49
N ALA A 105 -12.79 -2.67 -0.86
CA ALA A 105 -13.89 -2.52 0.08
C ALA A 105 -14.38 -3.84 0.72
N GLU A 106 -13.88 -4.97 0.25
CA GLU A 106 -14.28 -6.31 0.71
C GLU A 106 -13.32 -6.90 1.73
N VAL A 107 -12.11 -6.34 1.85
CA VAL A 107 -11.09 -6.75 2.81
C VAL A 107 -10.94 -5.75 3.95
N TRP A 108 -10.37 -6.20 5.07
CA TRP A 108 -9.88 -5.28 6.10
C TRP A 108 -8.83 -4.35 5.49
N ARG A 109 -8.88 -3.08 5.88
CA ARG A 109 -7.90 -2.07 5.48
C ARG A 109 -7.43 -1.30 6.70
N PRO A 110 -6.13 -0.97 6.79
CA PRO A 110 -5.64 -0.08 7.83
C PRO A 110 -6.25 1.32 7.66
N ASP A 111 -6.51 1.99 8.78
CA ASP A 111 -7.09 3.33 8.88
C ASP A 111 -6.01 4.41 8.73
N LEU A 112 -5.35 4.42 7.57
CA LEU A 112 -4.27 5.36 7.28
C LEU A 112 -4.80 6.79 7.12
N ALA A 113 -4.13 7.72 7.81
CA ALA A 113 -4.44 9.14 7.81
C ALA A 113 -3.18 9.99 7.64
N VAL A 114 -3.32 11.11 6.93
CA VAL A 114 -2.29 12.14 6.80
C VAL A 114 -2.49 13.18 7.90
N TYR A 115 -1.64 13.13 8.93
CA TYR A 115 -1.70 13.97 10.13
C TYR A 115 -1.41 15.44 9.81
N SER A 116 -0.64 15.69 8.76
CA SER A 116 -0.27 17.02 8.30
C SER A 116 -1.28 17.62 7.30
N ALA A 117 -2.43 16.99 7.07
CA ALA A 117 -3.38 17.44 6.05
C ALA A 117 -3.90 18.88 6.29
N SER A 118 -4.07 19.62 5.20
CA SER A 118 -4.54 21.02 5.21
C SER A 118 -6.04 21.18 4.98
N THR A 119 -6.72 20.13 4.51
CA THR A 119 -8.15 20.11 4.13
C THR A 119 -8.76 18.72 4.41
N ASP A 120 -10.02 18.47 4.05
CA ASP A 120 -10.80 17.23 4.22
C ASP A 120 -10.16 15.93 3.66
N THR A 121 -8.96 15.98 3.08
CA THR A 121 -8.17 14.84 2.60
C THR A 121 -7.45 14.08 3.72
N TYR A 122 -7.96 14.12 4.94
CA TYR A 122 -7.32 13.56 6.14
C TYR A 122 -7.11 12.04 6.05
N PHE A 123 -8.08 11.33 5.50
CA PHE A 123 -8.03 9.88 5.34
C PHE A 123 -7.73 9.51 3.90
N VAL A 124 -7.03 8.39 3.71
CA VAL A 124 -6.93 7.76 2.39
C VAL A 124 -8.35 7.53 1.88
N PRO A 125 -8.75 8.12 0.75
CA PRO A 125 -10.14 8.11 0.33
C PRO A 125 -10.63 6.67 0.11
N ASN A 126 -11.95 6.48 0.22
CA ASN A 126 -12.62 5.26 -0.21
C ASN A 126 -12.61 5.17 -1.73
N VAL A 127 -11.41 5.01 -2.30
CA VAL A 127 -11.19 4.87 -3.74
C VAL A 127 -11.62 3.47 -4.16
N ILE A 128 -12.46 3.40 -5.20
CA ILE A 128 -12.92 2.15 -5.79
C ILE A 128 -11.79 1.56 -6.64
N THR A 129 -10.80 0.97 -5.97
CA THR A 129 -9.70 0.23 -6.59
C THR A 129 -9.64 -1.18 -6.01
N ASN A 130 -8.98 -2.08 -6.73
CA ASN A 130 -8.83 -3.46 -6.30
C ASN A 130 -7.55 -3.63 -5.45
N VAL A 131 -7.56 -4.66 -4.62
CA VAL A 131 -6.38 -5.24 -3.99
C VAL A 131 -5.94 -6.47 -4.77
N VAL A 132 -4.65 -6.79 -4.67
CA VAL A 132 -4.09 -8.08 -5.07
C VAL A 132 -3.73 -8.83 -3.79
N ILE A 133 -4.29 -10.01 -3.64
CA ILE A 133 -4.04 -10.91 -2.51
C ILE A 133 -3.23 -12.08 -3.04
N PHE A 134 -2.14 -12.44 -2.38
CA PHE A 134 -1.33 -13.61 -2.70
C PHE A 134 -1.67 -14.77 -1.76
N ASN A 135 -1.40 -16.00 -2.21
CA ASN A 135 -1.78 -17.22 -1.50
C ASN A 135 -1.21 -17.33 -0.08
N ASN A 136 -0.10 -16.64 0.19
CA ASN A 136 0.53 -16.57 1.51
C ASN A 136 -0.14 -15.58 2.47
N GLY A 137 -1.22 -14.91 2.07
CA GLY A 137 -1.94 -13.92 2.88
C GLY A 137 -1.47 -12.48 2.68
N THR A 138 -0.43 -12.25 1.88
CA THR A 138 0.01 -10.91 1.53
C THR A 138 -1.08 -10.19 0.74
N VAL A 139 -1.38 -8.95 1.12
CA VAL A 139 -2.27 -8.05 0.42
C VAL A 139 -1.51 -6.81 -0.01
N ILE A 140 -1.65 -6.43 -1.28
CA ILE A 140 -1.10 -5.20 -1.85
C ILE A 140 -2.26 -4.34 -2.38
N TRP A 141 -2.25 -3.06 -1.99
CA TRP A 141 -3.20 -2.05 -2.44
C TRP A 141 -2.46 -0.79 -2.91
N VAL A 142 -2.71 -0.35 -4.14
CA VAL A 142 -2.04 0.83 -4.73
C VAL A 142 -3.06 1.83 -5.27
N PRO A 143 -3.83 2.53 -4.41
CA PRO A 143 -4.77 3.55 -4.87
C PRO A 143 -4.05 4.84 -5.34
N PRO A 144 -4.64 5.57 -6.30
CA PRO A 144 -4.26 6.96 -6.54
C PRO A 144 -4.67 7.82 -5.34
N TYR A 145 -3.78 8.70 -4.90
CA TYR A 145 -4.03 9.59 -3.77
C TYR A 145 -3.44 10.98 -4.01
N THR A 146 -4.29 12.00 -4.00
CA THR A 146 -3.85 13.41 -4.01
C THR A 146 -3.67 13.89 -2.58
N VAL A 147 -2.42 14.09 -2.17
CA VAL A 147 -2.08 14.59 -0.84
C VAL A 147 -2.14 16.11 -0.84
N LYS A 148 -2.92 16.69 0.09
CA LYS A 148 -2.91 18.12 0.40
C LYS A 148 -2.43 18.30 1.84
N SER A 149 -1.26 18.87 2.03
CA SER A 149 -0.60 18.96 3.34
C SER A 149 -0.22 20.39 3.67
N ARG A 150 -0.36 20.75 4.95
CA ARG A 150 0.41 21.84 5.54
C ARG A 150 1.84 21.33 5.75
N CYS A 151 2.82 22.14 5.39
CA CYS A 151 4.22 21.81 5.55
C CYS A 151 4.64 22.11 6.98
N ILE A 152 4.94 21.05 7.71
CA ILE A 152 5.58 21.15 9.02
C ILE A 152 7.06 21.47 8.77
N PRO A 153 7.62 22.53 9.37
CA PRO A 153 9.04 22.82 9.27
C PRO A 153 9.86 21.60 9.71
N SER A 154 10.88 21.24 8.92
CA SER A 154 11.83 20.21 9.32
C SER A 154 12.63 20.67 10.54
N ASP A 155 13.04 19.72 11.40
CA ASP A 155 13.97 19.98 12.50
C ASP A 155 15.33 20.48 12.00
N ASN A 156 15.70 20.14 10.75
CA ASN A 156 16.91 20.57 10.07
C ASN A 156 16.57 21.31 8.76
N PRO A 157 16.19 22.60 8.83
CA PRO A 157 15.76 23.34 7.64
C PRO A 157 16.92 23.60 6.67
N ILE A 158 16.72 23.26 5.39
CA ILE A 158 17.57 23.68 4.28
C ILE A 158 17.23 25.13 3.97
N THR A 159 18.22 26.01 4.11
CA THR A 159 18.07 27.46 3.94
C THR A 159 18.65 27.99 2.63
N GLU A 160 18.84 27.11 1.63
CA GLU A 160 19.28 27.51 0.30
C GLU A 160 18.21 28.37 -0.40
N GLU A 161 18.66 29.38 -1.14
CA GLU A 161 17.73 30.21 -1.91
C GLU A 161 16.96 29.38 -2.95
N GLY A 162 15.65 29.55 -2.97
CA GLY A 162 14.76 28.81 -3.87
C GLY A 162 14.45 27.37 -3.45
N ALA A 163 14.96 26.90 -2.30
CA ALA A 163 14.55 25.64 -1.70
C ALA A 163 13.29 25.80 -0.85
N PHE A 164 12.40 24.81 -0.90
CA PHE A 164 11.24 24.71 -0.03
C PHE A 164 11.09 23.27 0.48
N GLN A 165 11.09 23.10 1.80
CA GLN A 165 10.93 21.80 2.44
C GLN A 165 9.53 21.61 2.98
N CYS A 166 9.04 20.39 2.88
CA CYS A 166 7.75 20.01 3.39
C CYS A 166 7.78 18.57 3.91
N THR A 167 7.32 18.36 5.14
CA THR A 167 7.15 17.00 5.68
C THR A 167 5.67 16.61 5.67
N ILE A 168 5.37 15.46 5.06
CA ILE A 168 4.07 14.78 5.14
C ILE A 168 4.16 13.70 6.21
N THR A 169 3.17 13.61 7.10
CA THR A 169 3.13 12.57 8.15
C THR A 169 1.94 11.66 7.94
N LEU A 170 2.19 10.37 7.69
CA LEU A 170 1.19 9.32 7.50
C LEU A 170 1.24 8.35 8.70
N GLY A 171 0.10 7.85 9.14
CA GLY A 171 0.04 6.78 10.15
C GLY A 171 -1.35 6.21 10.32
N SER A 172 -1.50 5.20 11.17
CA SER A 172 -2.81 4.73 11.61
C SER A 172 -3.47 5.78 12.52
N TRP A 173 -4.79 5.94 12.42
CA TRP A 173 -5.53 6.87 13.27
C TRP A 173 -5.89 6.27 14.64
N THR A 174 -6.33 5.02 14.67
CA THR A 174 -6.87 4.37 15.88
C THR A 174 -5.96 3.32 16.49
N TYR A 175 -5.03 2.75 15.73
CA TYR A 175 -4.16 1.68 16.22
C TYR A 175 -2.80 2.23 16.70
N ASP A 176 -2.43 1.81 17.91
CA ASP A 176 -1.09 1.97 18.47
C ASP A 176 -0.13 0.86 17.99
N VAL A 177 1.16 1.03 18.30
CA VAL A 177 2.23 0.08 17.91
C VAL A 177 2.05 -1.34 18.45
N ALA A 178 1.18 -1.54 19.44
CA ALA A 178 0.87 -2.85 19.98
C ALA A 178 -0.13 -3.64 19.11
N ARG A 179 -0.74 -3.01 18.10
CA ARG A 179 -1.73 -3.65 17.19
C ARG A 179 -1.36 -3.50 15.74
N VAL A 180 -0.94 -2.30 15.33
CA VAL A 180 -0.55 -1.99 13.95
C VAL A 180 0.70 -1.12 13.98
N ILE A 181 1.72 -1.53 13.22
CA ILE A 181 2.92 -0.73 12.97
C ILE A 181 2.89 -0.32 11.51
N VAL A 182 2.78 0.97 11.25
CA VAL A 182 2.98 1.56 9.94
C VAL A 182 4.46 1.86 9.79
N LYS A 183 5.08 1.34 8.72
CA LYS A 183 6.48 1.61 8.39
C LYS A 183 6.63 1.98 6.92
N GLU A 184 7.70 2.68 6.61
CA GLU A 184 8.13 2.91 5.24
C GLU A 184 8.53 1.58 4.60
N LYS A 185 8.08 1.38 3.37
CA LYS A 185 8.81 0.54 2.43
C LYS A 185 10.04 1.34 2.04
N GLU A 186 11.22 0.72 2.05
CA GLU A 186 12.50 1.38 1.74
C GLU A 186 12.34 2.31 0.51
N GLN A 187 12.39 3.62 0.75
CA GLN A 187 12.05 4.64 -0.26
C GLN A 187 13.31 5.34 -0.76
N ASN A 188 13.53 5.22 -2.07
CA ASN A 188 14.32 6.15 -2.85
C ASN A 188 13.47 6.54 -4.06
N ILE A 189 13.00 7.79 -4.14
CA ILE A 189 12.17 8.23 -5.29
C ILE A 189 12.90 8.25 -6.63
N LEU A 190 14.24 8.11 -6.64
CA LEU A 190 15.01 7.90 -7.86
C LEU A 190 15.04 6.43 -8.28
N GLU A 191 14.33 5.57 -7.57
CA GLU A 191 14.24 4.13 -7.81
C GLU A 191 12.78 3.65 -7.71
N GLY A 192 12.52 2.48 -8.28
CA GLY A 192 11.21 1.83 -8.21
C GLY A 192 10.03 2.68 -8.68
N MET A 193 8.90 2.54 -7.98
CA MET A 193 7.61 3.13 -8.35
C MET A 193 7.65 4.67 -8.42
N GLY A 194 8.45 5.31 -7.57
CA GLY A 194 8.62 6.76 -7.56
C GLY A 194 9.21 7.29 -8.86
N LYS A 195 10.30 6.68 -9.35
CA LYS A 195 10.95 7.09 -10.60
C LYS A 195 10.09 6.80 -11.81
N ASP A 196 9.45 5.63 -11.83
CA ASP A 196 8.67 5.19 -13.00
C ASP A 196 7.39 6.00 -13.18
N SER A 197 6.85 6.57 -12.09
CA SER A 197 5.57 7.29 -12.11
C SER A 197 5.71 8.81 -12.17
N PHE A 198 6.86 9.36 -11.79
CA PHE A 198 6.99 10.80 -11.61
C PHE A 198 7.15 11.56 -12.94
N HIS A 199 6.31 12.56 -13.13
CA HIS A 199 6.36 13.47 -14.27
C HIS A 199 6.62 14.90 -13.80
N ASP A 200 7.86 15.37 -13.94
CA ASP A 200 8.24 16.76 -13.61
C ASP A 200 7.71 17.76 -14.65
N THR A 201 6.41 18.03 -14.56
CA THR A 201 5.68 18.91 -15.48
C THR A 201 5.32 20.26 -14.88
N HIS A 202 5.59 20.49 -13.59
CA HIS A 202 5.19 21.72 -12.93
C HIS A 202 6.05 22.90 -13.41
N PRO A 203 5.46 24.06 -13.75
CA PRO A 203 6.18 25.14 -14.43
C PRO A 203 7.20 25.87 -13.55
N LYS A 204 7.03 25.85 -12.22
CA LYS A 204 7.84 26.63 -11.27
C LYS A 204 8.70 25.82 -10.32
N TRP A 205 8.41 24.53 -10.14
CA TRP A 205 8.97 23.73 -9.06
C TRP A 205 9.39 22.37 -9.60
N THR A 206 10.52 21.89 -9.12
CA THR A 206 10.98 20.49 -9.26
C THR A 206 10.99 19.86 -7.88
N LEU A 207 10.59 18.59 -7.79
CA LEU A 207 10.79 17.77 -6.59
C LEU A 207 12.17 17.14 -6.70
N GLU A 208 13.12 17.59 -5.87
CA GLU A 208 14.51 17.11 -5.91
C GLU A 208 14.69 15.82 -5.12
N SER A 209 14.05 15.74 -3.96
CA SER A 209 14.09 14.57 -3.11
C SER A 209 12.79 14.38 -2.35
N MET A 210 12.50 13.12 -2.04
CA MET A 210 11.45 12.71 -1.13
C MET A 210 11.96 11.47 -0.40
N VAL A 211 12.21 11.62 0.89
CA VAL A 211 12.82 10.57 1.72
C VAL A 211 11.82 10.17 2.79
N ALA A 212 11.55 8.86 2.91
CA ALA A 212 10.67 8.33 3.94
C ALA A 212 11.47 7.80 5.12
N HIS A 213 10.97 8.00 6.34
CA HIS A 213 11.51 7.36 7.54
C HIS A 213 10.40 7.11 8.57
N SER A 214 10.50 5.99 9.28
CA SER A 214 9.61 5.68 10.41
C SER A 214 10.00 6.40 11.68
N GLU A 215 8.99 6.81 12.44
CA GLU A 215 9.14 7.21 13.83
C GLU A 215 8.00 6.67 14.70
N GLN A 216 8.21 6.68 16.01
CA GLN A 216 7.15 6.43 16.98
C GLN A 216 6.92 7.67 17.82
N LYS A 217 5.65 7.99 18.07
CA LYS A 217 5.25 9.18 18.80
C LYS A 217 4.23 8.86 19.87
N PHE A 218 4.46 9.38 21.08
CA PHE A 218 3.45 9.40 22.13
C PHE A 218 2.56 10.63 21.99
N TYR A 219 1.25 10.42 22.11
CA TYR A 219 0.26 11.50 22.14
C TYR A 219 -0.32 11.62 23.55
N SER A 220 -0.65 12.84 23.98
CA SER A 220 -1.15 13.12 25.33
C SER A 220 -2.45 12.38 25.69
N CYS A 221 -3.24 11.98 24.68
CA CYS A 221 -4.48 11.22 24.87
C CYS A 221 -4.24 9.78 25.34
N CYS A 222 -3.07 9.23 25.06
CA CYS A 222 -2.96 7.81 24.78
C CYS A 222 -1.73 7.19 25.46
N PRO A 223 -1.87 5.98 26.05
CA PRO A 223 -0.81 5.38 26.86
C PRO A 223 0.32 4.77 26.04
N ASN A 224 0.05 4.39 24.78
CA ASN A 224 1.00 3.74 23.88
C ASN A 224 1.44 4.69 22.78
N ALA A 225 2.61 4.41 22.20
CA ALA A 225 3.09 5.12 21.04
C ALA A 225 2.30 4.73 19.77
N TYR A 226 2.29 5.64 18.81
CA TYR A 226 1.79 5.43 17.46
C TYR A 226 2.96 5.45 16.49
N SER A 227 2.99 4.51 15.55
CA SER A 227 3.96 4.48 14.45
C SER A 227 3.53 5.44 13.34
N LEU A 228 4.46 6.26 12.86
CA LEU A 228 4.26 7.23 11.81
C LEU A 228 5.34 7.06 10.75
N VAL A 229 4.99 7.33 9.50
CA VAL A 229 5.94 7.47 8.40
C VAL A 229 5.98 8.94 8.01
N LYS A 230 7.16 9.55 8.11
CA LYS A 230 7.42 10.90 7.64
C LYS A 230 8.03 10.85 6.26
N PHE A 231 7.46 11.62 5.34
CA PHE A 231 8.02 11.84 4.01
C PHE A 231 8.54 13.28 3.96
N ASP A 232 9.86 13.44 3.88
CA ASP A 232 10.52 14.73 3.77
C ASP A 232 10.74 15.07 2.30
N LEU A 233 10.02 16.07 1.80
CA LEU A 233 10.08 16.55 0.43
C LEU A 233 10.94 17.81 0.34
N LEU A 234 11.84 17.84 -0.64
CA LEU A 234 12.60 19.02 -1.03
C LEU A 234 12.18 19.47 -2.42
N PHE A 235 11.59 20.66 -2.49
CA PHE A 235 11.27 21.33 -3.74
C PHE A 235 12.31 22.39 -4.06
N ARG A 236 12.67 22.50 -5.34
CA ARG A 236 13.51 23.61 -5.84
C ARG A 236 12.76 24.42 -6.88
N LYS A 237 12.84 25.74 -6.74
CA LYS A 237 12.29 26.68 -7.73
C LYS A 237 13.09 26.55 -9.03
N LYS A 238 12.41 26.30 -10.14
CA LYS A 238 13.03 26.28 -11.48
C LYS A 238 13.59 27.66 -11.77
N GLN A 239 14.86 27.74 -12.17
CA GLN A 239 15.43 28.99 -12.67
C GLN A 239 14.84 29.27 -14.05
N ILE A 240 14.27 30.46 -14.22
CA ILE A 240 13.81 30.94 -15.52
C ILE A 240 15.06 31.53 -16.18
N ALA A 241 15.42 31.03 -17.37
CA ALA A 241 16.50 31.63 -18.14
C ALA A 241 16.14 33.10 -18.45
N GLY A 242 16.85 34.06 -17.84
CA GLY A 242 16.77 35.47 -18.20
C GLY A 242 16.60 36.51 -17.08
N ASP A 243 17.06 36.25 -15.86
CA ASP A 243 17.15 37.29 -14.81
C ASP A 243 18.62 37.42 -14.37
N ASP A 244 19.45 37.91 -15.30
CA ASP A 244 20.80 38.48 -15.07
C ASP A 244 20.76 39.97 -15.44
#